data_AF-A0A4S9AUR0-F1
#
_entry.id   AF-A0A4S9AUR0-F1
#
_cell.length_a   1.000
_cell.length_b   1.000
_cell.length_c   1.000
_cell.angle_alpha   90.00
_cell.angle_beta   90.00
_cell.angle_gamma   90.00
#
_symmetry.space_group_name_H-M   'P 1'
#
loop_
_entity.id
_entity.type
_entity.pdbx_description
1 polymer ?
#
loop_
_entity_poly.entity_id
_entity_poly.type
_entity_poly.pdbx_seq_one_letter_code
_entity_poly.pdbx_strand_id
1 'polypeptide(L)'
;MHSRVHAGEYVLLRLPSDTLKLVQIVPNTLVSIGKYGSFPCNLLIGRPYYLTFEITDKQSESDASRLRVVPASELNAEILAEDAPSSENPAEKADDSFDIVADDGSVLLKNNRLTIDDASRQALSMEEIEQLKKAGTGSGRDIIEKILKSHTHLSEKTSFALAKYTLRKHKKYLRRFTVLPMNVSMLTEYMIAEKEASRVMELREESLGLVGSWANVHYHPDAEPALTEEGTQLGGGRWLVVDDTGGLVVASMAEKMGLLYHPDNEDEDSENDDAEATTSTEQAAQAEEKADVEMQDASKEETTNGELQEGEEVRGNGRKRPQNRHNTNLSSTNTLTVIHANAQPNVSLLKYFSYDTNNPTATHPLHTHLKTLTWLQLIDPSADPTYDEPENVPQAELDTWKSGKRGAYYRKRRRWTRCKQIVDETREGGFDGIVIASSMSPATILKNTVHLLRGSAHIVIYSPTVEPLTEIMDLYSKDRKAAFLDHIANDTTPPEEDFPLDPRLILAPTLQTTKIRPWQVLPGRTHPLMTWRGGAEGYLFTARRVLPVDGKVEARGKYNKKRKIG
;
A
#
# COMPACT_ATOMS: atom_id res chain seq x y z
N MET A 1 -4.27 -1.26 -12.11
CA MET A 1 -3.39 -0.25 -11.50
C MET A 1 -3.03 0.68 -12.62
N HIS A 2 -3.50 1.92 -12.55
CA HIS A 2 -3.39 2.85 -13.66
C HIS A 2 -1.94 3.11 -14.08
N SER A 3 -1.72 3.21 -15.39
CA SER A 3 -0.43 3.56 -15.99
C SER A 3 -0.09 5.06 -15.86
N ARG A 4 -1.08 5.88 -15.49
CA ARG A 4 -1.02 7.35 -15.44
C ARG A 4 -1.66 7.87 -14.16
N VAL A 5 -1.40 9.15 -13.86
CA VAL A 5 -1.96 9.84 -12.70
C VAL A 5 -3.42 10.21 -12.95
N HIS A 6 -4.35 9.71 -12.12
CA HIS A 6 -5.76 10.10 -12.16
C HIS A 6 -6.15 11.05 -11.03
N ALA A 7 -7.27 11.74 -11.23
CA ALA A 7 -7.87 12.57 -10.20
C ALA A 7 -8.41 11.71 -9.03
N GLY A 8 -8.31 12.23 -7.82
CA GLY A 8 -8.76 11.58 -6.58
C GLY A 8 -7.73 10.63 -5.96
N GLU A 9 -6.76 10.14 -6.74
CA GLU A 9 -5.76 9.17 -6.30
C GLU A 9 -4.70 9.78 -5.38
N TYR A 10 -4.06 8.92 -4.59
CA TYR A 10 -2.84 9.26 -3.87
C TYR A 10 -1.61 8.94 -4.72
N VAL A 11 -0.63 9.84 -4.72
CA VAL A 11 0.67 9.65 -5.35
C VAL A 11 1.79 10.03 -4.40
N LEU A 12 2.99 9.53 -4.67
CA LEU A 12 4.20 9.91 -3.95
C LEU A 12 5.09 10.75 -4.85
N LEU A 13 5.56 11.88 -4.33
CA LEU A 13 6.54 12.73 -4.99
C LEU A 13 7.89 12.48 -4.34
N ARG A 14 8.83 11.84 -5.06
CA ARG A 14 10.22 11.73 -4.62
C ARG A 14 10.91 13.05 -4.90
N LEU A 15 11.36 13.70 -3.83
CA LEU A 15 12.07 14.98 -3.92
C LEU A 15 13.56 14.74 -4.24
N PRO A 16 14.32 15.77 -4.65
CA PRO A 16 15.75 15.64 -4.92
C PRO A 16 16.58 15.25 -3.68
N SER A 17 16.01 15.43 -2.48
CA SER A 17 16.56 14.93 -1.21
C SER A 17 16.33 13.44 -0.99
N ASP A 18 15.75 12.72 -1.95
CA ASP A 18 15.29 11.33 -1.89
C ASP A 18 14.11 11.09 -0.91
N THR A 19 13.68 12.12 -0.19
CA THR A 19 12.51 12.08 0.69
C THR A 19 11.21 11.94 -0.09
N LEU A 20 10.27 11.17 0.43
CA LEU A 20 8.98 10.92 -0.20
C LEU A 20 7.90 11.85 0.37
N LYS A 21 7.17 12.52 -0.51
CA LYS A 21 6.01 13.35 -0.14
C LYS A 21 4.72 12.78 -0.67
N LEU A 22 3.82 12.41 0.23
CA LEU A 22 2.47 11.98 -0.09
C LEU A 22 1.60 13.18 -0.54
N VAL A 23 0.91 13.03 -1.66
CA VAL A 23 -0.02 14.03 -2.21
C VAL A 23 -1.27 13.33 -2.72
N GLN A 24 -2.45 13.88 -2.42
CA GLN A 24 -3.70 13.50 -3.08
C GLN A 24 -3.93 14.39 -4.30
N ILE A 25 -4.24 13.80 -5.45
CA ILE A 25 -4.47 14.52 -6.69
C ILE A 25 -5.89 15.09 -6.68
N VAL A 26 -6.04 16.30 -6.15
CA VAL A 26 -7.31 17.01 -6.14
C VAL A 26 -7.29 18.06 -7.25
N PRO A 27 -8.20 18.00 -8.24
CA PRO A 27 -8.27 18.98 -9.32
C PRO A 27 -8.40 20.41 -8.79
N ASN A 28 -7.84 21.37 -9.52
CA ASN A 28 -7.88 22.80 -9.22
C ASN A 28 -7.24 23.20 -7.88
N THR A 29 -6.32 22.40 -7.37
CA THR A 29 -5.53 22.72 -6.17
C THR A 29 -4.06 23.00 -6.51
N LEU A 30 -3.36 23.65 -5.58
CA LEU A 30 -1.92 23.90 -5.67
C LEU A 30 -1.17 22.86 -4.84
N VAL A 31 -0.24 22.13 -5.46
CA VAL A 31 0.66 21.21 -4.77
C VAL A 31 1.93 21.96 -4.38
N SER A 32 2.19 22.07 -3.09
CA SER A 32 3.47 22.59 -2.57
C SER A 32 4.43 21.44 -2.31
N ILE A 33 5.70 21.57 -2.72
CA ILE A 33 6.79 20.63 -2.41
C ILE A 33 7.84 21.28 -1.50
N GLY A 34 7.42 22.21 -0.65
CA GLY A 34 8.27 22.88 0.33
C GLY A 34 9.28 23.82 -0.33
N LYS A 35 10.57 23.69 -0.01
CA LYS A 35 11.63 24.58 -0.51
C LYS A 35 11.84 24.53 -2.03
N TYR A 36 11.32 23.50 -2.71
CA TYR A 36 11.44 23.33 -4.16
C TYR A 36 10.33 24.05 -4.94
N GLY A 37 9.36 24.68 -4.24
CA GLY A 37 8.30 25.49 -4.83
C GLY A 37 6.94 24.81 -4.86
N SER A 38 6.04 25.32 -5.70
CA SER A 38 4.67 24.83 -5.86
C SER A 38 4.23 24.85 -7.32
N PHE A 39 3.25 24.02 -7.66
CA PHE A 39 2.69 23.90 -9.00
C PHE A 39 1.20 23.53 -8.98
N PRO A 40 0.39 23.88 -9.99
CA PRO A 40 -1.00 23.44 -10.11
C PRO A 40 -1.12 21.92 -10.28
N CYS A 41 -1.99 21.28 -9.50
CA CYS A 41 -2.20 19.83 -9.51
C CYS A 41 -2.60 19.29 -10.89
N ASN A 42 -3.39 20.07 -11.65
CA ASN A 42 -3.89 19.70 -12.98
C ASN A 42 -2.77 19.37 -13.98
N LEU A 43 -1.55 19.89 -13.78
CA LEU A 43 -0.42 19.62 -14.68
C LEU A 43 0.10 18.18 -14.57
N LEU A 44 -0.25 17.46 -13.49
CA LEU A 44 0.11 16.06 -13.28
C LEU A 44 -0.94 15.08 -13.79
N ILE A 45 -2.20 15.48 -13.88
CA ILE A 45 -3.29 14.59 -14.31
C ILE A 45 -3.01 14.10 -15.74
N GLY A 46 -3.15 12.80 -15.97
CA GLY A 46 -2.87 12.14 -17.24
C GLY A 46 -1.38 11.95 -17.56
N ARG A 47 -0.45 12.42 -16.71
CA ARG A 47 0.99 12.17 -16.89
C ARG A 47 1.35 10.76 -16.44
N PRO A 48 2.34 10.11 -17.08
CA PRO A 48 2.79 8.79 -16.65
C PRO A 48 3.64 8.87 -15.38
N TYR A 49 3.65 7.77 -14.64
CA TYR A 49 4.49 7.59 -13.46
C TYR A 49 5.98 7.46 -13.83
N TYR A 50 6.85 7.59 -12.81
CA TYR A 50 8.32 7.49 -12.88
C TYR A 50 9.03 8.59 -13.68
N LEU A 51 8.30 9.59 -14.18
CA LEU A 51 8.92 10.77 -14.78
C LEU A 51 9.37 11.78 -13.73
N THR A 52 10.53 12.39 -13.99
CA THR A 52 11.04 13.52 -13.22
C THR A 52 10.62 14.81 -13.90
N PHE A 53 9.98 15.70 -13.14
CA PHE A 53 9.54 17.01 -13.60
C PHE A 53 10.40 18.10 -12.97
N GLU A 54 10.69 19.14 -13.73
CA GLU A 54 11.30 20.39 -13.28
C GLU A 54 10.26 21.50 -13.33
N ILE A 55 10.09 22.21 -12.21
CA ILE A 55 9.20 23.36 -12.13
C ILE A 55 9.91 24.55 -12.76
N THR A 56 9.36 25.06 -13.85
CA THR A 56 9.86 26.27 -14.52
C THR A 56 9.13 27.50 -14.02
N ASP A 57 9.87 28.59 -13.85
CA ASP A 57 9.33 29.88 -13.45
C ASP A 57 8.49 30.54 -14.53
N LYS A 58 7.64 31.48 -14.10
CA LYS A 58 6.74 32.24 -14.96
C LYS A 58 7.59 33.10 -15.91
N GLN A 59 7.43 32.91 -17.22
CA GLN A 59 8.13 33.73 -18.23
C GLN A 59 7.48 35.11 -18.41
N SER A 60 6.24 35.31 -17.95
CA SER A 60 5.51 36.60 -17.98
C SER A 60 4.46 36.68 -16.85
N GLU A 61 3.94 37.88 -16.55
CA GLU A 61 2.94 38.11 -15.48
C GLU A 61 1.65 37.28 -15.63
N SER A 62 1.32 36.83 -16.84
CA SER A 62 0.12 36.04 -17.14
C SER A 62 0.34 34.52 -17.21
N ASP A 63 1.58 34.03 -17.25
CA ASP A 63 1.85 32.61 -17.49
C ASP A 63 1.92 31.82 -16.18
N ALA A 64 1.15 30.73 -16.08
CA ALA A 64 1.19 29.83 -14.92
C ALA A 64 2.52 29.06 -14.88
N SER A 65 2.91 28.56 -13.70
CA SER A 65 4.08 27.68 -13.60
C SER A 65 3.87 26.42 -14.45
N ARG A 66 4.92 25.99 -15.17
CA ARG A 66 4.87 24.81 -16.05
C ARG A 66 5.76 23.70 -15.50
N LEU A 67 5.46 22.47 -15.89
CA LEU A 67 6.25 21.28 -15.58
C LEU A 67 6.96 20.81 -16.85
N ARG A 68 8.29 20.90 -16.85
CA ARG A 68 9.15 20.31 -17.90
C ARG A 68 9.50 18.88 -17.50
N VAL A 69 9.33 17.92 -18.42
CA VAL A 69 9.88 16.57 -18.24
C VAL A 69 11.40 16.63 -18.40
N VAL A 70 12.12 16.05 -17.44
CA VAL A 70 13.58 15.93 -17.49
C VAL A 70 13.94 14.58 -18.12
N PRO A 71 14.62 14.55 -19.28
CA PRO A 71 15.01 13.31 -19.94
C PRO A 71 15.98 12.48 -19.09
N ALA A 72 15.93 11.16 -19.25
CA ALA A 72 16.84 10.24 -18.55
C ALA A 72 18.32 10.51 -18.87
N SER A 73 18.65 10.96 -20.08
CA SER A 73 20.01 11.34 -20.47
C SER A 73 20.55 12.50 -19.63
N GLU A 74 19.72 13.50 -19.33
CA GLU A 74 20.08 14.63 -18.48
C GLU A 74 20.32 14.19 -17.02
N LEU A 75 19.44 13.34 -16.48
CA LEU A 75 19.59 12.78 -15.14
C LEU A 75 20.86 11.92 -15.01
N ASN A 76 21.14 11.08 -16.00
CA ASN A 76 22.31 10.21 -16.00
C ASN A 76 23.61 11.02 -16.16
N ALA A 77 23.63 12.04 -17.02
CA ALA A 77 24.79 12.91 -17.18
C ALA A 77 25.14 13.64 -15.87
N GLU A 78 24.14 14.09 -15.12
CA GLU A 78 24.35 14.73 -13.80
C GLU A 78 24.93 13.78 -12.74
N ILE A 79 24.61 12.49 -12.80
CA ILE A 79 25.07 11.48 -11.84
C ILE A 79 26.46 10.94 -12.21
N LEU A 80 26.65 10.63 -13.50
CA LEU A 80 27.89 10.06 -14.01
C LEU A 80 29.00 11.09 -14.03
N ALA A 81 28.69 12.34 -14.40
CA ALA A 81 29.61 13.47 -14.48
C ALA A 81 31.03 13.03 -14.88
N GLU A 82 31.12 12.28 -15.98
CA GLU A 82 32.39 11.92 -16.62
C GLU A 82 32.98 13.12 -17.37
N ASP A 83 32.17 14.12 -17.70
CA ASP A 83 32.60 15.37 -18.33
C ASP A 83 32.96 16.45 -17.29
N ALA A 84 33.93 16.16 -16.43
CA ALA A 84 34.86 17.25 -16.15
C ALA A 84 35.73 17.32 -17.40
N PRO A 85 35.66 18.39 -18.25
CA PRO A 85 36.69 18.58 -19.24
C PRO A 85 38.01 18.49 -18.46
N SER A 86 38.90 17.60 -18.88
CA SER A 86 40.31 17.74 -18.56
C SER A 86 40.60 19.22 -18.81
N SER A 87 40.88 19.96 -17.75
CA SER A 87 41.25 21.36 -17.87
C SER A 87 42.59 21.36 -18.58
N GLU A 88 42.57 21.27 -19.91
CA GLU A 88 43.68 21.61 -20.79
C GLU A 88 43.83 23.12 -20.74
N ASN A 89 44.27 23.63 -19.59
CA ASN A 89 44.97 24.90 -19.51
C ASN A 89 46.45 24.53 -19.38
N PRO A 90 47.24 24.55 -20.47
CA PRO A 90 48.68 24.22 -20.44
C PRO A 90 49.54 25.26 -19.70
N ALA A 91 48.94 26.18 -18.93
CA ALA A 91 49.59 27.41 -18.49
C ALA A 91 49.64 27.61 -16.96
N GLU A 92 49.04 26.74 -16.15
CA GLU A 92 49.27 26.79 -14.70
C GLU A 92 50.52 25.97 -14.38
N LYS A 93 51.62 26.68 -14.13
CA LYS A 93 52.86 26.07 -13.63
C LYS A 93 52.53 25.24 -12.40
N ALA A 94 52.91 23.96 -12.45
CA ALA A 94 52.96 23.05 -11.32
C ALA A 94 54.04 23.52 -10.33
N ASP A 95 53.80 24.62 -9.63
CA ASP A 95 54.54 24.92 -8.41
C ASP A 95 53.63 24.49 -7.24
N ASP A 96 54.14 23.51 -6.48
CA ASP A 96 53.64 22.95 -5.22
C ASP A 96 52.45 21.96 -5.23
N SER A 97 51.90 21.52 -6.36
CA SER A 97 50.88 20.45 -6.37
C SER A 97 51.51 19.04 -6.38
N PHE A 98 51.30 18.24 -5.32
CA PHE A 98 51.74 16.82 -5.22
C PHE A 98 50.90 15.85 -6.08
N ASP A 99 50.43 16.27 -7.25
CA ASP A 99 49.58 15.45 -8.09
C ASP A 99 50.41 14.37 -8.81
N ILE A 100 49.79 13.21 -9.09
CA ILE A 100 50.45 12.18 -9.90
C ILE A 100 50.36 12.65 -11.35
N VAL A 101 51.49 12.87 -12.01
CA VAL A 101 51.59 13.37 -13.38
C VAL A 101 52.15 12.26 -14.28
N ALA A 102 51.62 12.10 -15.48
CA ALA A 102 52.15 11.20 -16.50
C ALA A 102 53.45 11.76 -17.11
N ASP A 103 54.17 10.91 -17.84
CA ASP A 103 55.41 11.28 -18.54
C ASP A 103 55.21 12.39 -19.59
N ASP A 104 53.96 12.64 -20.02
CA ASP A 104 53.58 13.72 -20.94
C ASP A 104 53.20 15.04 -20.24
N GLY A 105 53.29 15.11 -18.91
CA GLY A 105 52.91 16.28 -18.12
C GLY A 105 51.42 16.38 -17.80
N SER A 106 50.59 15.41 -18.19
CA SER A 106 49.16 15.39 -17.84
C SER A 106 48.94 14.92 -16.38
N VAL A 107 48.07 15.61 -15.65
CA VAL A 107 47.73 15.23 -14.26
C VAL A 107 46.87 13.95 -14.29
N LEU A 108 47.47 12.81 -13.93
CA LEU A 108 46.82 11.50 -13.83
C LEU A 108 45.86 11.41 -12.63
N LEU A 109 46.25 11.96 -11.48
CA LEU A 109 45.43 11.88 -10.27
C LEU A 109 45.67 13.08 -9.34
N LYS A 110 44.62 13.88 -9.17
CA LYS A 110 44.58 14.95 -8.16
C LYS A 110 44.47 14.37 -6.75
N ASN A 111 45.10 15.00 -5.77
CA ASN A 111 44.94 14.62 -4.36
C ASN A 111 44.47 15.78 -3.48
N ASN A 112 44.00 15.46 -2.28
CA ASN A 112 43.50 16.43 -1.31
C ASN A 112 44.53 16.77 -0.21
N ARG A 113 45.82 16.50 -0.42
CA ARG A 113 46.85 16.65 0.63
C ARG A 113 47.02 18.10 1.09
N LEU A 114 46.87 19.04 0.16
CA LEU A 114 46.98 20.49 0.40
C LEU A 114 45.62 21.18 0.55
N THR A 115 44.52 20.41 0.55
CA THR A 115 43.18 20.96 0.75
C THR A 115 43.00 21.35 2.22
N ILE A 116 42.92 22.65 2.48
CA ILE A 116 42.65 23.24 3.81
C ILE A 116 41.16 23.58 3.90
N ASP A 117 40.46 23.11 4.94
CA ASP A 117 39.05 23.47 5.16
C ASP A 117 38.93 24.91 5.66
N ASP A 118 38.59 25.82 4.75
CA ASP A 118 38.40 27.25 5.04
C ASP A 118 37.05 27.71 4.47
N ALA A 119 36.29 28.43 5.31
CA ALA A 119 35.00 29.02 4.94
C ALA A 119 35.14 30.05 3.81
N SER A 120 36.31 30.69 3.66
CA SER A 120 36.61 31.65 2.60
C SER A 120 36.59 31.03 1.19
N ARG A 121 36.62 29.69 1.06
CA ARG A 121 36.58 28.97 -0.23
C ARG A 121 35.29 29.18 -1.02
N GLN A 122 34.21 29.62 -0.36
CA GLN A 122 32.97 30.02 -1.02
C GLN A 122 32.76 31.52 -0.84
N ALA A 123 32.98 32.29 -1.90
CA ALA A 123 32.84 33.74 -1.86
C ALA A 123 31.37 34.21 -1.80
N LEU A 124 30.43 33.40 -2.29
CA LEU A 124 29.01 33.75 -2.28
C LEU A 124 28.40 33.54 -0.90
N SER A 125 27.88 34.61 -0.30
CA SER A 125 27.28 34.59 1.03
C SER A 125 25.89 33.92 1.03
N MET A 126 25.41 33.54 2.22
CA MET A 126 24.08 32.95 2.37
C MET A 126 22.97 33.95 2.00
N GLU A 127 23.14 35.22 2.35
CA GLU A 127 22.17 36.28 2.04
C GLU A 127 22.02 36.48 0.53
N GLU A 128 23.13 36.49 -0.21
CA GLU A 128 23.11 36.56 -1.68
C GLU A 128 22.43 35.33 -2.29
N ILE A 129 22.67 34.13 -1.75
CA ILE A 129 21.98 32.91 -2.19
C ILE A 129 20.47 33.01 -1.94
N GLU A 130 20.04 33.61 -0.84
CA GLU A 130 18.62 33.83 -0.56
C GLU A 130 18.00 34.88 -1.47
N GLN A 131 18.73 35.95 -1.79
CA GLN A 131 18.31 36.94 -2.77
C GLN A 131 18.15 36.30 -4.15
N LEU A 132 19.09 35.44 -4.57
CA LEU A 132 18.99 34.70 -5.83
C LEU A 132 17.75 33.78 -5.88
N LYS A 133 17.37 33.18 -4.75
CA LYS A 133 16.13 32.38 -4.65
C LYS A 133 14.87 33.25 -4.72
N LYS A 134 14.88 34.41 -4.05
CA LYS A 134 13.73 35.33 -3.98
C LYS A 134 13.49 36.08 -5.28
N ALA A 135 14.56 36.44 -5.98
CA ALA A 135 14.48 37.23 -7.21
C ALA A 135 13.73 36.49 -8.33
N GLY A 136 13.58 35.16 -8.26
CA GLY A 136 12.83 34.38 -9.25
C GLY A 136 13.38 34.46 -10.68
N THR A 137 14.52 35.12 -10.87
CA THR A 137 15.14 35.49 -12.14
C THR A 137 16.15 34.47 -12.65
N GLY A 138 16.26 33.32 -12.00
CA GLY A 138 17.16 32.26 -12.41
C GLY A 138 16.63 30.88 -12.05
N SER A 139 16.74 29.96 -13.01
CA SER A 139 16.49 28.55 -12.78
C SER A 139 17.41 28.04 -11.66
N GLY A 140 17.07 26.94 -11.00
CA GLY A 140 17.94 26.32 -9.99
C GLY A 140 19.37 26.04 -10.52
N ARG A 141 19.53 25.96 -11.85
CA ARG A 141 20.82 25.80 -12.55
C ARG A 141 21.70 27.04 -12.44
N ASP A 142 21.13 28.23 -12.59
CA ASP A 142 21.88 29.50 -12.56
C ASP A 142 22.47 29.75 -11.18
N ILE A 143 21.76 29.34 -10.13
CA ILE A 143 22.26 29.36 -8.75
C ILE A 143 23.45 28.41 -8.60
N ILE A 144 23.35 27.20 -9.14
CA ILE A 144 24.43 26.21 -9.07
C ILE A 144 25.66 26.70 -9.83
N GLU A 145 25.48 27.24 -11.03
CA GLU A 145 26.57 27.79 -11.85
C GLU A 145 27.27 28.94 -11.15
N LYS A 146 26.52 29.89 -10.57
CA LYS A 146 27.11 30.98 -9.76
C LYS A 146 27.91 30.44 -8.57
N ILE A 147 27.35 29.48 -7.83
CA ILE A 147 28.03 28.83 -6.68
C ILE A 147 29.32 28.12 -7.08
N LEU A 148 29.35 27.50 -8.27
CA LEU A 148 30.53 26.82 -8.80
C LEU A 148 31.58 27.83 -9.26
N LYS A 149 31.19 28.90 -9.95
CA LYS A 149 32.09 29.98 -10.39
C LYS A 149 32.70 30.77 -9.22
N SER A 150 31.95 30.95 -8.13
CA SER A 150 32.42 31.67 -6.93
C SER A 150 33.27 30.81 -5.98
N HIS A 151 33.53 29.54 -6.33
CA HIS A 151 34.35 28.64 -5.52
C HIS A 151 35.82 28.77 -5.93
N THR A 152 36.64 29.39 -5.08
CA THR A 152 38.03 29.77 -5.40
C THR A 152 38.92 28.58 -5.77
N HIS A 153 38.82 27.48 -5.02
CA HIS A 153 39.67 26.29 -5.20
C HIS A 153 38.86 25.08 -5.70
N LEU A 154 38.01 25.27 -6.71
CA LEU A 154 37.22 24.17 -7.26
C LEU A 154 38.09 23.16 -8.04
N SER A 155 39.15 23.66 -8.69
CA SER A 155 40.10 22.89 -9.51
C SER A 155 40.95 21.89 -8.71
N GLU A 156 41.17 22.13 -7.42
CA GLU A 156 41.90 21.21 -6.51
C GLU A 156 41.15 19.89 -6.28
N LYS A 157 39.84 19.84 -6.55
CA LYS A 157 39.04 18.64 -6.27
C LYS A 157 39.34 17.55 -7.30
N THR A 158 39.38 16.31 -6.83
CA THR A 158 39.34 15.14 -7.71
C THR A 158 38.03 15.11 -8.50
N SER A 159 38.02 14.43 -9.65
CA SER A 159 36.82 14.27 -10.49
C SER A 159 35.63 13.76 -9.68
N PHE A 160 35.83 12.75 -8.83
CA PHE A 160 34.79 12.21 -7.96
C PHE A 160 34.34 13.18 -6.87
N ALA A 161 35.25 13.97 -6.29
CA ALA A 161 34.90 14.97 -5.29
C ALA A 161 34.12 16.15 -5.92
N LEU A 162 34.48 16.54 -7.14
CA LEU A 162 33.75 17.53 -7.93
C LEU A 162 32.35 17.03 -8.28
N ALA A 163 32.22 15.82 -8.84
CA ALA A 163 30.93 15.20 -9.14
C ALA A 163 30.03 15.10 -7.90
N LYS A 164 30.58 14.64 -6.76
CA LYS A 164 29.85 14.60 -5.48
C LYS A 164 29.41 15.98 -5.01
N TYR A 165 30.28 16.99 -5.16
CA TYR A 165 29.96 18.37 -4.80
C TYR A 165 28.83 18.93 -5.66
N THR A 166 28.92 18.78 -6.97
CA THR A 166 27.94 19.23 -7.96
C THR A 166 26.59 18.55 -7.73
N LEU A 167 26.55 17.21 -7.62
CA LEU A 167 25.33 16.45 -7.36
C LEU A 167 24.63 16.92 -6.07
N ARG A 168 25.38 17.20 -5.01
CA ARG A 168 24.82 17.78 -3.76
C ARG A 168 24.18 19.14 -3.99
N LYS A 169 24.73 19.98 -4.88
CA LYS A 169 24.14 21.27 -5.25
C LYS A 169 22.90 21.07 -6.12
N HIS A 170 22.92 20.16 -7.10
CA HIS A 170 21.74 19.76 -7.86
C HIS A 170 20.58 19.35 -6.95
N LYS A 171 20.82 18.42 -6.01
CA LYS A 171 19.81 17.99 -5.02
C LYS A 171 19.28 19.12 -4.12
N LYS A 172 20.08 20.18 -3.90
CA LYS A 172 19.69 21.27 -3.00
C LYS A 172 18.89 22.37 -3.70
N TYR A 173 19.23 22.69 -4.95
CA TYR A 173 18.75 23.90 -5.64
C TYR A 173 17.84 23.60 -6.84
N LEU A 174 17.93 22.42 -7.46
CA LEU A 174 17.01 22.08 -8.55
C LEU A 174 15.60 21.85 -8.02
N ARG A 175 14.63 22.49 -8.67
CA ARG A 175 13.21 22.39 -8.35
C ARG A 175 12.59 21.21 -9.09
N ARG A 176 13.12 20.02 -8.82
CA ARG A 176 12.70 18.77 -9.45
C ARG A 176 11.91 17.89 -8.50
N PHE A 177 11.12 16.97 -9.04
CA PHE A 177 10.52 15.87 -8.29
C PHE A 177 10.16 14.74 -9.26
N THR A 178 10.15 13.50 -8.77
CA THR A 178 9.72 12.33 -9.54
C THR A 178 8.37 11.88 -9.02
N VAL A 179 7.41 11.64 -9.93
CA VAL A 179 6.08 11.14 -9.56
C VAL A 179 6.13 9.62 -9.50
N LEU A 180 5.75 9.05 -8.37
CA LEU A 180 5.69 7.62 -8.12
C LEU A 180 4.24 7.23 -7.81
N PRO A 181 3.81 6.04 -8.24
CA PRO A 181 2.47 5.59 -7.94
C PRO A 181 2.34 5.15 -6.48
N MET A 182 1.12 5.16 -5.96
CA MET A 182 0.81 4.55 -4.68
C MET A 182 0.55 3.05 -4.85
N ASN A 183 1.59 2.24 -4.61
CA ASN A 183 1.46 0.79 -4.49
C ASN A 183 1.85 0.33 -3.09
N VAL A 184 1.67 -0.96 -2.79
CA VAL A 184 1.96 -1.50 -1.46
C VAL A 184 3.42 -1.28 -1.08
N SER A 185 4.36 -1.55 -2.00
CA SER A 185 5.80 -1.34 -1.80
C SER A 185 6.14 0.12 -1.43
N MET A 186 5.63 1.09 -2.21
CA MET A 186 5.85 2.51 -1.98
C MET A 186 5.17 3.00 -0.71
N LEU A 187 4.00 2.45 -0.36
CA LEU A 187 3.34 2.73 0.92
C LEU A 187 4.20 2.21 2.09
N THR A 188 4.73 0.98 1.99
CA THR A 188 5.65 0.42 2.98
C THR A 188 6.87 1.32 3.16
N GLU A 189 7.52 1.71 2.06
CA GLU A 189 8.67 2.62 2.09
C GLU A 189 8.32 3.97 2.75
N TYR A 190 7.18 4.57 2.37
CA TYR A 190 6.71 5.83 2.95
C TYR A 190 6.42 5.72 4.45
N MET A 191 5.75 4.66 4.89
CA MET A 191 5.43 4.43 6.31
C MET A 191 6.69 4.27 7.15
N ILE A 192 7.71 3.60 6.60
CA ILE A 192 9.01 3.39 7.24
C ILE A 192 9.83 4.69 7.24
N ALA A 193 10.01 5.33 6.10
CA ALA A 193 10.96 6.42 5.93
C ALA A 193 10.47 7.75 6.49
N GLU A 194 9.20 8.09 6.29
CA GLU A 194 8.70 9.47 6.45
C GLU A 194 7.62 9.62 7.52
N LYS A 195 6.94 8.53 7.89
CA LYS A 195 5.81 8.58 8.83
C LYS A 195 6.15 7.90 10.15
N GLU A 196 5.53 6.75 10.42
CA GLU A 196 5.64 6.06 11.70
C GLU A 196 5.81 4.57 11.46
N ALA A 197 7.05 4.08 11.59
CA ALA A 197 7.38 2.69 11.31
C ALA A 197 6.79 1.72 12.35
N SER A 198 6.70 2.13 13.62
CA SER A 198 6.08 1.34 14.68
C SER A 198 4.62 0.98 14.37
N ARG A 199 3.88 1.87 13.70
CA ARG A 199 2.48 1.64 13.29
C ARG A 199 2.33 0.47 12.32
N VAL A 200 3.35 0.19 11.52
CA VAL A 200 3.37 -0.97 10.62
C VAL A 200 4.23 -2.11 11.17
N MET A 201 4.47 -2.10 12.49
CA MET A 201 5.35 -3.06 13.18
C MET A 201 6.75 -3.17 12.56
N GLU A 202 7.25 -2.08 11.98
CA GLU A 202 8.50 -2.01 11.22
C GLU A 202 8.63 -3.05 10.08
N LEU A 203 7.49 -3.47 9.54
CA LEU A 203 7.41 -4.45 8.47
C LEU A 203 7.95 -3.88 7.15
N ARG A 204 8.99 -4.51 6.61
CA ARG A 204 9.73 -4.11 5.40
C ARG A 204 9.25 -4.84 4.15
N GLU A 205 9.63 -4.33 2.98
CA GLU A 205 9.19 -4.84 1.68
C GLU A 205 9.56 -6.33 1.46
N GLU A 206 10.79 -6.72 1.78
CA GLU A 206 11.26 -8.11 1.67
C GLU A 206 10.45 -9.05 2.55
N SER A 207 10.16 -8.64 3.78
CA SER A 207 9.39 -9.41 4.74
C SER A 207 7.94 -9.52 4.29
N LEU A 208 7.35 -8.44 3.76
CA LEU A 208 6.00 -8.45 3.20
C LEU A 208 5.88 -9.38 1.99
N GLY A 209 6.88 -9.35 1.10
CA GLY A 209 6.98 -10.25 -0.04
C GLY A 209 7.08 -11.72 0.36
N LEU A 210 7.90 -12.03 1.38
CA LEU A 210 7.99 -13.36 1.97
C LEU A 210 6.69 -13.79 2.65
N VAL A 211 6.00 -12.89 3.37
CA VAL A 211 4.70 -13.21 4.00
C VAL A 211 3.71 -13.71 2.97
N GLY A 212 3.49 -12.95 1.89
CA GLY A 212 2.55 -13.33 0.85
C GLY A 212 2.97 -14.61 0.10
N SER A 213 4.28 -14.82 -0.09
CA SER A 213 4.80 -16.01 -0.78
C SER A 213 4.68 -17.28 0.06
N TRP A 214 5.05 -17.22 1.35
CA TRP A 214 4.94 -18.35 2.27
C TRP A 214 3.51 -18.68 2.64
N ALA A 215 2.61 -17.69 2.67
CA ALA A 215 1.19 -17.90 2.85
C ALA A 215 0.49 -18.37 1.55
N ASN A 216 1.25 -18.44 0.44
CA ASN A 216 0.76 -18.80 -0.88
C ASN A 216 -0.47 -17.98 -1.28
N VAL A 217 -0.40 -16.67 -1.09
CA VAL A 217 -1.50 -15.75 -1.44
C VAL A 217 -1.50 -15.53 -2.93
N HIS A 218 -2.61 -15.83 -3.59
CA HIS A 218 -2.79 -15.71 -5.03
C HIS A 218 -4.28 -15.57 -5.35
N TYR A 219 -4.59 -15.05 -6.55
CA TYR A 219 -5.93 -15.13 -7.08
C TYR A 219 -6.27 -16.59 -7.45
N HIS A 220 -7.39 -17.07 -6.94
CA HIS A 220 -7.97 -18.35 -7.34
C HIS A 220 -9.03 -18.08 -8.42
N PRO A 221 -9.02 -18.79 -9.56
CA PRO A 221 -10.10 -18.66 -10.55
C PRO A 221 -11.46 -18.93 -9.91
N ASP A 222 -12.51 -18.24 -10.41
CA ASP A 222 -13.90 -18.35 -9.95
C ASP A 222 -14.55 -19.70 -10.35
N ALA A 223 -13.91 -20.79 -9.95
CA ALA A 223 -14.50 -22.11 -9.93
C ALA A 223 -15.34 -22.25 -8.66
N GLU A 224 -16.47 -22.95 -8.75
CA GLU A 224 -17.25 -23.26 -7.56
C GLU A 224 -16.38 -24.04 -6.56
N PRO A 225 -16.33 -23.59 -5.31
CA PRO A 225 -15.53 -24.27 -4.31
C PRO A 225 -16.14 -25.63 -4.01
N ALA A 226 -15.29 -26.62 -3.73
CA ALA A 226 -15.76 -27.93 -3.32
C ALA A 226 -16.37 -27.83 -1.91
N LEU A 227 -17.43 -28.59 -1.64
CA LEU A 227 -17.98 -28.75 -0.29
C LEU A 227 -17.62 -30.13 0.24
N THR A 228 -17.20 -30.22 1.50
CA THR A 228 -17.11 -31.50 2.20
C THR A 228 -18.50 -32.06 2.47
N GLU A 229 -18.58 -33.34 2.86
CA GLU A 229 -19.83 -33.96 3.35
C GLU A 229 -20.41 -33.21 4.57
N GLU A 230 -19.55 -32.51 5.31
CA GLU A 230 -19.89 -31.67 6.47
C GLU A 230 -20.31 -30.24 6.08
N GLY A 231 -20.31 -29.90 4.79
CA GLY A 231 -20.68 -28.58 4.28
C GLY A 231 -19.55 -27.54 4.31
N THR A 232 -18.34 -27.90 4.76
CA THR A 232 -17.20 -26.97 4.79
C THR A 232 -16.71 -26.66 3.38
N GLN A 233 -16.60 -25.37 3.08
CA GLN A 233 -16.03 -24.90 1.82
C GLN A 233 -14.52 -25.18 1.74
N LEU A 234 -14.12 -25.94 0.73
CA LEU A 234 -12.74 -26.25 0.39
C LEU A 234 -12.31 -25.53 -0.88
N GLY A 235 -11.26 -24.72 -0.75
CA GLY A 235 -10.66 -23.98 -1.84
C GLY A 235 -11.42 -22.70 -2.19
N GLY A 236 -11.09 -22.14 -3.35
CA GLY A 236 -11.58 -20.83 -3.75
C GLY A 236 -10.79 -19.67 -3.15
N GLY A 237 -9.60 -19.87 -2.59
CA GLY A 237 -8.73 -18.77 -2.15
C GLY A 237 -9.26 -18.03 -0.92
N ARG A 238 -9.27 -18.70 0.24
CA ARG A 238 -9.74 -18.12 1.50
C ARG A 238 -8.60 -18.00 2.50
N TRP A 239 -8.27 -16.78 2.91
CA TRP A 239 -7.22 -16.53 3.92
C TRP A 239 -7.77 -15.86 5.17
N LEU A 240 -7.29 -16.34 6.31
CA LEU A 240 -7.51 -15.72 7.61
C LEU A 240 -6.37 -14.74 7.91
N VAL A 241 -6.67 -13.57 8.44
CA VAL A 241 -5.68 -12.51 8.66
C VAL A 241 -5.88 -11.91 10.05
N VAL A 242 -4.80 -11.80 10.82
CA VAL A 242 -4.75 -10.98 12.04
C VAL A 242 -3.74 -9.87 11.79
N ASP A 243 -4.21 -8.62 11.67
CA ASP A 243 -3.39 -7.49 11.19
C ASP A 243 -3.50 -6.26 12.09
N ASP A 244 -2.43 -5.98 12.84
CA ASP A 244 -2.25 -4.75 13.63
C ASP A 244 -1.42 -3.67 12.91
N THR A 245 -1.01 -3.91 11.66
CA THR A 245 -0.19 -2.98 10.86
C THR A 245 -0.99 -1.82 10.23
N GLY A 246 -2.25 -1.64 10.64
CA GLY A 246 -3.16 -0.66 10.07
C GLY A 246 -3.72 -1.05 8.70
N GLY A 247 -3.62 -2.34 8.32
CA GLY A 247 -4.09 -2.87 7.04
C GLY A 247 -3.00 -3.00 5.97
N LEU A 248 -1.71 -2.88 6.32
CA LEU A 248 -0.62 -3.01 5.33
C LEU A 248 -0.51 -4.46 4.82
N VAL A 249 -0.63 -5.44 5.73
CA VAL A 249 -0.62 -6.85 5.35
C VAL A 249 -1.87 -7.19 4.54
N VAL A 250 -3.05 -6.72 4.96
CA VAL A 250 -4.29 -6.86 4.19
C VAL A 250 -4.14 -6.28 2.78
N ALA A 251 -3.54 -5.09 2.64
CA ALA A 251 -3.31 -4.46 1.34
C ALA A 251 -2.40 -5.33 0.45
N SER A 252 -1.29 -5.83 0.99
CA SER A 252 -0.37 -6.73 0.25
C SER A 252 -1.04 -8.01 -0.23
N MET A 253 -1.86 -8.62 0.63
CA MET A 253 -2.59 -9.83 0.28
C MET A 253 -3.63 -9.54 -0.79
N ALA A 254 -4.38 -8.45 -0.66
CA ALA A 254 -5.36 -8.00 -1.65
C ALA A 254 -4.71 -7.68 -3.00
N GLU A 255 -3.52 -7.07 -3.02
CA GLU A 255 -2.76 -6.78 -4.24
C GLU A 255 -2.42 -8.07 -4.99
N LYS A 256 -1.91 -9.08 -4.29
CA LYS A 256 -1.60 -10.41 -4.86
C LYS A 256 -2.82 -11.18 -5.35
N MET A 257 -3.99 -10.88 -4.81
CA MET A 257 -5.27 -11.46 -5.23
C MET A 257 -5.95 -10.64 -6.35
N GLY A 258 -5.38 -9.50 -6.77
CA GLY A 258 -6.00 -8.62 -7.76
C GLY A 258 -7.24 -7.86 -7.25
N LEU A 259 -7.38 -7.71 -5.94
CA LEU A 259 -8.56 -7.12 -5.29
C LEU A 259 -8.32 -5.71 -4.72
N LEU A 260 -7.07 -5.25 -4.70
CA LEU A 260 -6.71 -3.98 -4.08
C LEU A 260 -7.09 -2.75 -4.93
N TYR A 261 -7.04 -2.88 -6.24
CA TYR A 261 -7.29 -1.78 -7.17
C TYR A 261 -8.65 -1.91 -7.82
N HIS A 262 -9.23 -0.79 -8.24
CA HIS A 262 -10.38 -0.83 -9.13
C HIS A 262 -9.95 -1.50 -10.45
N PRO A 263 -10.77 -2.39 -11.06
CA PRO A 263 -10.53 -2.80 -12.43
C PRO A 263 -10.49 -1.55 -13.29
N ASP A 264 -9.39 -1.37 -14.03
CA ASP A 264 -9.16 -0.22 -14.88
C ASP A 264 -10.22 -0.26 -16.01
N ASN A 265 -11.15 0.71 -16.07
CA ASN A 265 -12.06 0.88 -17.21
C ASN A 265 -11.30 1.54 -18.38
N GLU A 266 -10.15 1.00 -18.77
CA GLU A 266 -9.33 1.57 -19.86
C GLU A 266 -9.99 1.44 -21.25
N ASP A 267 -11.13 0.75 -21.38
CA ASP A 267 -11.85 0.57 -22.65
C ASP A 267 -13.06 1.51 -22.86
N GLU A 268 -13.60 2.18 -21.83
CA GLU A 268 -14.81 3.02 -22.00
C GLU A 268 -14.51 4.50 -22.33
N ASP A 269 -13.28 4.96 -22.10
CA ASP A 269 -12.88 6.35 -22.34
C ASP A 269 -12.54 6.64 -23.83
N SER A 270 -12.71 5.67 -24.73
CA SER A 270 -12.51 5.85 -26.17
C SER A 270 -13.81 5.94 -27.00
N GLU A 271 -14.97 5.67 -26.42
CA GLU A 271 -16.27 5.72 -27.13
C GLU A 271 -17.26 6.77 -26.59
N ASN A 272 -17.02 7.37 -25.41
CA ASN A 272 -17.97 8.32 -24.80
C ASN A 272 -17.68 9.80 -25.07
N ASP A 273 -16.54 10.16 -25.68
CA ASP A 273 -16.19 11.56 -25.97
C ASP A 273 -17.03 12.20 -27.10
N ASP A 274 -17.79 11.41 -27.87
CA ASP A 274 -18.67 11.93 -28.93
C ASP A 274 -20.12 12.19 -28.47
N ALA A 275 -20.50 11.80 -27.25
CA ALA A 275 -21.90 11.91 -26.78
C ALA A 275 -22.18 13.10 -25.84
N GLU A 276 -21.17 13.73 -25.23
CA GLU A 276 -21.36 14.87 -24.31
C GLU A 276 -21.19 16.27 -24.96
N ALA A 277 -20.87 16.33 -26.26
CA ALA A 277 -20.67 17.60 -26.96
C ALA A 277 -21.96 18.25 -27.53
N THR A 278 -23.14 17.62 -27.39
CA THR A 278 -24.39 18.13 -28.00
C THR A 278 -25.46 18.64 -27.03
N THR A 279 -25.26 18.53 -25.72
CA THR A 279 -26.24 18.97 -24.70
C THR A 279 -25.88 20.27 -23.97
N SER A 280 -24.73 20.87 -24.26
CA SER A 280 -24.25 22.09 -23.59
C SER A 280 -24.62 23.40 -24.28
N THR A 281 -25.30 23.38 -25.43
CA THR A 281 -25.64 24.60 -26.19
C THR A 281 -27.03 25.17 -25.91
N GLU A 282 -27.91 24.46 -25.20
CA GLU A 282 -29.30 24.92 -24.95
C GLU A 282 -29.56 25.48 -23.53
N GLN A 283 -28.60 25.38 -22.61
CA GLN A 283 -28.78 25.84 -21.21
C GLN A 283 -28.18 27.23 -20.90
N ALA A 284 -27.56 27.90 -21.88
CA ALA A 284 -26.94 29.20 -21.69
C ALA A 284 -27.84 30.41 -22.01
N ALA A 285 -29.11 30.21 -22.39
CA ALA A 285 -29.96 31.29 -22.91
C ALA A 285 -31.11 31.77 -21.98
N GLN A 286 -31.19 31.32 -20.72
CA GLN A 286 -32.27 31.70 -19.80
C GLN A 286 -31.80 32.02 -18.37
N ALA A 287 -30.76 32.84 -18.23
CA ALA A 287 -30.33 33.33 -16.92
C ALA A 287 -29.89 34.81 -16.97
N GLU A 288 -30.75 35.67 -17.51
CA GLU A 288 -30.70 37.11 -17.24
C GLU A 288 -32.14 37.63 -17.07
N GLU A 289 -32.64 37.70 -15.83
CA GLU A 289 -33.39 38.84 -15.30
C GLU A 289 -33.84 38.61 -13.84
N LYS A 290 -33.42 39.55 -12.98
CA LYS A 290 -34.10 40.07 -11.76
C LYS A 290 -34.10 39.24 -10.46
N ALA A 291 -33.12 39.61 -9.64
CA ALA A 291 -33.18 40.18 -8.29
C ALA A 291 -34.52 40.19 -7.48
N ASP A 292 -34.29 40.02 -6.16
CA ASP A 292 -34.96 40.62 -4.98
C ASP A 292 -35.95 39.79 -4.11
N VAL A 293 -35.48 39.55 -2.87
CA VAL A 293 -36.10 39.87 -1.56
C VAL A 293 -37.10 38.89 -0.87
N GLU A 294 -36.67 38.51 0.34
CA GLU A 294 -37.37 38.20 1.61
C GLU A 294 -38.27 36.97 1.87
N MET A 295 -38.13 36.52 3.13
CA MET A 295 -38.82 35.42 3.81
C MET A 295 -40.30 35.73 4.10
N GLN A 296 -41.16 34.70 4.13
CA GLN A 296 -42.04 34.42 5.28
C GLN A 296 -42.82 33.10 5.16
N ASP A 297 -43.24 32.65 6.33
CA ASP A 297 -43.81 31.38 6.75
C ASP A 297 -45.32 31.23 6.43
N ALA A 298 -45.84 30.03 6.71
CA ALA A 298 -47.25 29.67 6.97
C ALA A 298 -48.09 28.96 5.88
N SER A 299 -48.23 27.65 6.11
CA SER A 299 -49.49 26.93 6.34
C SER A 299 -50.43 26.53 5.17
N LYS A 300 -50.76 25.22 5.23
CA LYS A 300 -52.07 24.57 5.08
C LYS A 300 -52.59 24.06 3.72
N GLU A 301 -52.85 22.76 3.80
CA GLU A 301 -54.06 22.02 3.39
C GLU A 301 -54.28 21.70 1.90
N GLU A 302 -54.34 20.38 1.68
CA GLU A 302 -54.88 19.68 0.53
C GLU A 302 -56.35 20.08 0.28
N THR A 303 -56.77 20.11 -0.98
CA THR A 303 -58.01 19.45 -1.42
C THR A 303 -58.07 19.34 -2.95
N THR A 304 -58.86 18.39 -3.36
CA THR A 304 -58.90 17.61 -4.59
C THR A 304 -59.82 18.15 -5.69
N ASN A 305 -59.53 17.67 -6.91
CA ASN A 305 -60.43 17.29 -8.01
C ASN A 305 -60.85 18.31 -9.09
N GLY A 306 -60.64 17.90 -10.34
CA GLY A 306 -61.24 18.44 -11.56
C GLY A 306 -60.64 17.81 -12.82
N GLU A 307 -61.25 16.72 -13.29
CA GLU A 307 -60.95 16.02 -14.55
C GLU A 307 -61.15 16.90 -15.80
N LEU A 308 -60.37 16.68 -16.86
CA LEU A 308 -60.87 16.27 -18.20
C LEU A 308 -59.73 16.16 -19.25
N GLN A 309 -59.69 14.96 -19.86
CA GLN A 309 -59.44 14.64 -21.28
C GLN A 309 -58.06 14.83 -21.95
N GLU A 310 -57.42 13.67 -22.09
CA GLU A 310 -56.92 13.04 -23.33
C GLU A 310 -56.05 13.86 -24.31
N GLY A 311 -54.80 13.37 -24.45
CA GLY A 311 -54.15 13.27 -25.75
C GLY A 311 -52.73 13.82 -25.77
N GLU A 312 -51.76 13.03 -25.29
CA GLU A 312 -50.44 12.91 -25.93
C GLU A 312 -49.59 11.85 -25.22
N GLU A 313 -49.06 10.89 -25.99
CA GLU A 313 -48.18 9.83 -25.51
C GLU A 313 -46.87 10.44 -24.99
N VAL A 314 -46.83 10.72 -23.68
CA VAL A 314 -45.57 10.99 -22.99
C VAL A 314 -44.77 9.69 -22.95
N ARG A 315 -43.75 9.62 -23.81
CA ARG A 315 -42.64 8.67 -23.68
C ARG A 315 -42.14 8.72 -22.24
N GLY A 316 -42.54 7.72 -21.45
CA GLY A 316 -42.10 7.58 -20.09
C GLY A 316 -40.58 7.45 -20.08
N ASN A 317 -39.88 8.54 -19.77
CA ASN A 317 -38.54 8.48 -19.22
C ASN A 317 -38.69 7.74 -17.89
N GLY A 318 -38.66 6.41 -17.97
CA GLY A 318 -38.52 5.53 -16.84
C GLY A 318 -37.20 5.90 -16.19
N ARG A 319 -37.24 6.85 -15.24
CA ARG A 319 -36.23 6.97 -14.20
C ARG A 319 -36.16 5.58 -13.60
N LYS A 320 -35.18 4.80 -14.06
CA LYS A 320 -34.81 3.52 -13.45
C LYS A 320 -34.74 3.84 -11.97
N ARG A 321 -35.67 3.27 -11.19
CA ARG A 321 -35.59 3.32 -9.73
C ARG A 321 -34.14 2.99 -9.40
N PRO A 322 -33.44 3.79 -8.58
CA PRO A 322 -32.06 3.47 -8.24
C PRO A 322 -32.08 2.03 -7.72
N GLN A 323 -31.49 1.12 -8.49
CA GLN A 323 -31.29 -0.24 -8.01
C GLN A 323 -30.57 -0.09 -6.68
N ASN A 324 -31.04 -0.81 -5.67
CA ASN A 324 -30.42 -0.83 -4.35
C ASN A 324 -28.99 -1.38 -4.53
N ARG A 325 -28.02 -0.52 -4.86
CA ARG A 325 -26.63 -0.88 -5.22
C ARG A 325 -25.80 -1.38 -4.04
N HIS A 326 -26.41 -1.58 -2.87
CA HIS A 326 -25.78 -2.34 -1.81
C HIS A 326 -25.95 -3.83 -2.11
N ASN A 327 -25.13 -4.35 -3.03
CA ASN A 327 -24.91 -5.79 -3.17
C ASN A 327 -24.48 -6.33 -1.80
N THR A 328 -25.39 -7.02 -1.12
CA THR A 328 -25.12 -7.69 0.16
C THR A 328 -24.38 -9.00 -0.03
N ASN A 329 -24.22 -9.45 -1.26
CA ASN A 329 -23.66 -10.76 -1.56
C ASN A 329 -22.14 -10.67 -1.39
N LEU A 330 -21.67 -11.21 -0.26
CA LEU A 330 -20.26 -11.49 -0.04
C LEU A 330 -19.77 -12.51 -1.06
N SER A 331 -18.52 -12.36 -1.51
CA SER A 331 -17.91 -13.38 -2.36
C SER A 331 -17.69 -14.66 -1.57
N SER A 332 -17.88 -15.81 -2.21
CA SER A 332 -17.52 -17.13 -1.68
C SER A 332 -16.05 -17.46 -1.96
N THR A 333 -15.46 -16.89 -3.01
CA THR A 333 -14.07 -17.09 -3.42
C THR A 333 -13.24 -15.81 -3.26
N ASN A 334 -11.92 -15.96 -3.18
CA ASN A 334 -10.93 -14.91 -3.07
C ASN A 334 -11.21 -13.98 -1.89
N THR A 335 -11.35 -14.52 -0.69
CA THR A 335 -11.78 -13.74 0.48
C THR A 335 -10.66 -13.57 1.49
N LEU A 336 -10.59 -12.36 2.05
CA LEU A 336 -9.75 -12.05 3.20
C LEU A 336 -10.64 -11.88 4.43
N THR A 337 -10.49 -12.75 5.41
CA THR A 337 -11.22 -12.66 6.68
C THR A 337 -10.29 -12.10 7.75
N VAL A 338 -10.50 -10.85 8.14
CA VAL A 338 -9.68 -10.15 9.15
C VAL A 338 -10.29 -10.33 10.54
N ILE A 339 -9.53 -10.95 11.44
CA ILE A 339 -9.87 -11.01 12.87
C ILE A 339 -9.23 -9.83 13.59
N HIS A 340 -10.01 -9.11 14.40
CA HIS A 340 -9.52 -7.96 15.16
C HIS A 340 -10.07 -7.91 16.60
N ALA A 341 -9.35 -7.22 17.48
CA ALA A 341 -9.76 -7.06 18.89
C ALA A 341 -10.72 -5.90 19.14
N ASN A 342 -10.65 -4.85 18.32
CA ASN A 342 -11.44 -3.64 18.51
C ASN A 342 -12.86 -3.77 17.96
N ALA A 343 -13.75 -2.82 18.28
CA ALA A 343 -15.11 -2.79 17.72
C ALA A 343 -15.13 -2.64 16.18
N GLN A 344 -14.09 -2.03 15.60
CA GLN A 344 -13.88 -1.93 14.16
C GLN A 344 -12.44 -2.35 13.81
N PRO A 345 -12.22 -2.95 12.63
CA PRO A 345 -10.90 -3.32 12.17
C PRO A 345 -10.07 -2.07 11.87
N ASN A 346 -8.80 -2.06 12.30
CA ASN A 346 -7.87 -1.01 11.91
C ASN A 346 -7.21 -1.34 10.56
N VAL A 347 -7.93 -1.08 9.47
CA VAL A 347 -7.42 -1.18 8.09
C VAL A 347 -7.32 0.20 7.41
N SER A 348 -6.98 1.20 8.22
CA SER A 348 -6.97 2.62 7.84
C SER A 348 -5.99 2.99 6.73
N LEU A 349 -5.01 2.13 6.40
CA LEU A 349 -4.10 2.32 5.28
C LEU A 349 -4.74 2.02 3.92
N LEU A 350 -5.85 1.27 3.87
CA LEU A 350 -6.56 0.96 2.63
C LEU A 350 -7.13 2.21 1.93
N LYS A 351 -7.30 3.32 2.66
CA LYS A 351 -7.72 4.60 2.08
C LYS A 351 -6.76 5.12 1.01
N TYR A 352 -5.48 4.75 1.08
CA TYR A 352 -4.49 5.12 0.06
C TYR A 352 -4.69 4.39 -1.26
N PHE A 353 -5.52 3.34 -1.26
CA PHE A 353 -5.96 2.57 -2.41
C PHE A 353 -7.46 2.78 -2.69
N SER A 354 -8.00 3.96 -2.36
CA SER A 354 -9.40 4.34 -2.62
C SER A 354 -10.45 3.47 -1.94
N TYR A 355 -10.10 2.80 -0.84
CA TYR A 355 -11.03 2.03 -0.01
C TYR A 355 -11.09 2.56 1.43
N ASP A 356 -12.18 3.24 1.78
CA ASP A 356 -12.46 3.68 3.15
C ASP A 356 -13.47 2.74 3.81
N THR A 357 -13.12 2.16 4.96
CA THR A 357 -14.02 1.28 5.71
C THR A 357 -15.20 2.00 6.34
N ASN A 358 -15.08 3.30 6.62
CA ASN A 358 -16.20 4.08 7.17
C ASN A 358 -17.24 4.42 6.11
N ASN A 359 -16.80 4.55 4.86
CA ASN A 359 -17.66 4.84 3.72
C ASN A 359 -17.27 3.94 2.52
N PRO A 360 -17.54 2.63 2.59
CA PRO A 360 -17.03 1.69 1.61
C PRO A 360 -17.76 1.85 0.28
N THR A 361 -16.99 2.07 -0.78
CA THR A 361 -17.51 2.18 -2.15
C THR A 361 -17.93 0.81 -2.64
N ALA A 362 -19.20 0.64 -3.00
CA ALA A 362 -19.74 -0.66 -3.45
C ALA A 362 -19.10 -1.20 -4.75
N THR A 363 -18.44 -0.35 -5.53
CA THR A 363 -17.72 -0.73 -6.75
C THR A 363 -16.33 -1.30 -6.48
N HIS A 364 -15.76 -1.03 -5.30
CA HIS A 364 -14.42 -1.49 -4.96
C HIS A 364 -14.44 -3.00 -4.67
N PRO A 365 -13.53 -3.83 -5.24
CA PRO A 365 -13.56 -5.28 -5.05
C PRO A 365 -13.54 -5.70 -3.57
N LEU A 366 -12.73 -5.05 -2.73
CA LEU A 366 -12.72 -5.28 -1.28
C LEU A 366 -14.10 -5.20 -0.59
N HIS A 367 -15.11 -4.51 -1.12
CA HIS A 367 -16.44 -4.45 -0.50
C HIS A 367 -17.10 -5.84 -0.34
N THR A 368 -16.90 -6.73 -1.32
CA THR A 368 -17.44 -8.10 -1.32
C THR A 368 -16.45 -9.15 -0.83
N HIS A 369 -15.15 -8.89 -0.99
CA HIS A 369 -14.08 -9.85 -0.68
C HIS A 369 -13.43 -9.68 0.70
N LEU A 370 -13.53 -8.49 1.32
CA LEU A 370 -13.02 -8.24 2.68
C LEU A 370 -14.11 -8.50 3.72
N LYS A 371 -13.90 -9.56 4.50
CA LYS A 371 -14.73 -9.96 5.63
C LYS A 371 -14.00 -9.60 6.92
N THR A 372 -14.73 -9.16 7.93
CA THR A 372 -14.15 -8.66 9.19
C THR A 372 -14.95 -9.22 10.35
N LEU A 373 -14.28 -9.78 11.35
CA LEU A 373 -14.91 -10.30 12.55
C LEU A 373 -14.08 -10.00 13.81
N THR A 374 -14.75 -9.86 14.95
CA THR A 374 -14.07 -9.64 16.23
C THR A 374 -13.67 -10.97 16.89
N TRP A 375 -12.68 -10.94 17.79
CA TRP A 375 -12.37 -12.11 18.62
C TRP A 375 -13.58 -12.63 19.41
N LEU A 376 -14.45 -11.72 19.90
CA LEU A 376 -15.69 -12.09 20.58
C LEU A 376 -16.61 -12.88 19.65
N GLN A 377 -16.85 -12.36 18.44
CA GLN A 377 -17.68 -13.01 17.43
C GLN A 377 -17.14 -14.38 17.01
N LEU A 378 -15.83 -14.60 17.04
CA LEU A 378 -15.24 -15.88 16.71
C LEU A 378 -15.40 -16.92 17.84
N ILE A 379 -15.09 -16.51 19.07
CA ILE A 379 -15.01 -17.40 20.22
C ILE A 379 -16.39 -17.67 20.81
N ASP A 380 -17.20 -16.63 21.00
CA ASP A 380 -18.55 -16.70 21.53
C ASP A 380 -19.49 -15.72 20.81
N PRO A 381 -20.05 -16.11 19.65
CA PRO A 381 -20.96 -15.26 18.89
C PRO A 381 -22.22 -14.88 19.67
N SER A 382 -22.67 -15.73 20.60
CA SER A 382 -23.91 -15.52 21.34
C SER A 382 -23.83 -14.36 22.34
N ALA A 383 -22.60 -13.97 22.71
CA ALA A 383 -22.35 -12.81 23.54
C ALA A 383 -22.37 -11.48 22.75
N ASP A 384 -22.39 -11.51 21.41
CA ASP A 384 -22.46 -10.31 20.57
C ASP A 384 -23.91 -10.01 20.13
N PRO A 385 -24.52 -8.89 20.58
CA PRO A 385 -25.87 -8.51 20.18
C PRO A 385 -26.06 -8.28 18.67
N THR A 386 -24.98 -8.15 17.89
CA THR A 386 -25.05 -8.02 16.44
C THR A 386 -25.29 -9.34 15.72
N TYR A 387 -25.04 -10.47 16.39
CA TYR A 387 -25.30 -11.82 15.90
C TYR A 387 -26.76 -12.27 16.16
N ASP A 388 -27.44 -11.63 17.12
CA ASP A 388 -28.85 -11.88 17.44
C ASP A 388 -29.79 -11.49 16.28
N GLU A 389 -30.70 -12.39 15.92
CA GLU A 389 -31.66 -12.18 14.83
C GLU A 389 -32.64 -11.04 15.16
N PRO A 390 -32.68 -9.96 14.35
CA PRO A 390 -33.70 -8.93 14.48
C PRO A 390 -35.08 -9.47 14.16
N GLU A 391 -36.11 -8.89 14.79
CA GLU A 391 -37.52 -9.22 14.53
C GLU A 391 -37.83 -9.34 13.03
N ASN A 392 -38.39 -10.49 12.64
CA ASN A 392 -38.78 -10.75 11.26
C ASN A 392 -40.20 -10.25 11.03
N VAL A 393 -40.33 -9.09 10.39
CA VAL A 393 -41.61 -8.42 10.12
C VAL A 393 -42.07 -8.79 8.71
N PRO A 394 -43.33 -9.22 8.52
CA PRO A 394 -43.87 -9.56 7.20
C PRO A 394 -43.84 -8.36 6.24
N GLN A 395 -43.64 -8.64 4.95
CA GLN A 395 -43.57 -7.59 3.92
C GLN A 395 -44.81 -6.69 3.88
N ALA A 396 -45.99 -7.28 4.05
CA ALA A 396 -47.26 -6.56 4.08
C ALA A 396 -47.29 -5.47 5.18
N GLU A 397 -46.66 -5.73 6.32
CA GLU A 397 -46.55 -4.74 7.40
C GLU A 397 -45.46 -3.70 7.11
N LEU A 398 -44.32 -4.11 6.53
CA LEU A 398 -43.24 -3.19 6.15
C LEU A 398 -43.66 -2.16 5.10
N ASP A 399 -44.58 -2.53 4.22
CA ASP A 399 -45.10 -1.63 3.19
C ASP A 399 -46.00 -0.53 3.78
N THR A 400 -46.60 -0.76 4.95
CA THR A 400 -47.35 0.26 5.70
C THR A 400 -46.44 1.26 6.43
N TRP A 401 -45.15 0.94 6.62
CA TRP A 401 -44.26 1.77 7.40
C TRP A 401 -43.76 2.98 6.61
N LYS A 402 -43.57 4.10 7.32
CA LYS A 402 -42.88 5.28 6.78
C LYS A 402 -41.47 4.92 6.30
N SER A 403 -41.02 5.57 5.21
CA SER A 403 -39.74 5.30 4.55
C SER A 403 -38.54 5.23 5.51
N GLY A 404 -38.46 6.13 6.50
CA GLY A 404 -37.37 6.13 7.49
C GLY A 404 -37.35 4.88 8.39
N LYS A 405 -38.51 4.47 8.92
CA LYS A 405 -38.64 3.26 9.77
C LYS A 405 -38.33 2.00 8.95
N ARG A 406 -38.86 1.93 7.73
CA ARG A 406 -38.58 0.86 6.76
C ARG A 406 -37.10 0.79 6.39
N GLY A 407 -36.45 1.93 6.17
CA GLY A 407 -35.01 2.01 5.90
C GLY A 407 -34.15 1.56 7.08
N ALA A 408 -34.52 1.92 8.32
CA ALA A 408 -33.83 1.44 9.53
C ALA A 408 -33.94 -0.08 9.71
N TYR A 409 -35.12 -0.64 9.43
CA TYR A 409 -35.36 -2.08 9.44
C TYR A 409 -34.41 -2.83 8.52
N TYR A 410 -34.39 -2.47 7.23
CA TYR A 410 -33.53 -3.15 6.26
C TYR A 410 -32.04 -2.93 6.55
N ARG A 411 -31.63 -1.78 7.10
CA ARG A 411 -30.25 -1.57 7.55
C ARG A 411 -29.87 -2.52 8.69
N LYS A 412 -30.74 -2.68 9.70
CA LYS A 412 -30.53 -3.61 10.82
C LYS A 412 -30.44 -5.05 10.31
N ARG A 413 -31.37 -5.47 9.44
CA ARG A 413 -31.39 -6.82 8.86
C ARG A 413 -30.17 -7.10 7.99
N ARG A 414 -29.76 -6.18 7.11
CA ARG A 414 -28.53 -6.33 6.31
C ARG A 414 -27.27 -6.45 7.16
N ARG A 415 -27.15 -5.64 8.22
CA ARG A 415 -26.01 -5.72 9.15
C ARG A 415 -25.96 -7.09 9.84
N TRP A 416 -27.08 -7.54 10.37
CA TRP A 416 -27.19 -8.86 10.99
C TRP A 416 -26.88 -9.98 10.00
N THR A 417 -27.52 -10.00 8.82
CA THR A 417 -27.28 -11.03 7.80
C THR A 417 -25.81 -11.10 7.40
N ARG A 418 -25.14 -9.95 7.20
CA ARG A 418 -23.71 -9.92 6.91
C ARG A 418 -22.87 -10.43 8.08
N CYS A 419 -23.16 -10.01 9.31
CA CYS A 419 -22.45 -10.48 10.51
C CYS A 419 -22.59 -12.00 10.66
N LYS A 420 -23.82 -12.50 10.64
CA LYS A 420 -24.13 -13.93 10.74
C LYS A 420 -23.42 -14.75 9.67
N GLN A 421 -23.53 -14.33 8.41
CA GLN A 421 -22.85 -15.01 7.30
C GLN A 421 -21.33 -15.08 7.51
N ILE A 422 -20.69 -13.97 7.90
CA ILE A 422 -19.24 -13.94 8.14
C ILE A 422 -18.84 -14.85 9.31
N VAL A 423 -19.59 -14.81 10.41
CA VAL A 423 -19.29 -15.61 11.60
C VAL A 423 -19.46 -17.10 11.33
N ASP A 424 -20.60 -17.49 10.76
CA ASP A 424 -20.92 -18.90 10.47
C ASP A 424 -19.88 -19.50 9.52
N GLU A 425 -19.63 -18.81 8.39
CA GLU A 425 -18.65 -19.24 7.38
C GLU A 425 -17.20 -19.27 7.91
N THR A 426 -16.88 -18.41 8.88
CA THR A 426 -15.55 -18.42 9.50
C THR A 426 -15.41 -19.60 10.45
N ARG A 427 -16.45 -19.92 11.24
CA ARG A 427 -16.44 -21.04 12.20
C ARG A 427 -16.52 -22.40 11.53
N GLU A 428 -17.14 -22.49 10.35
CA GLU A 428 -17.11 -23.68 9.49
C GLU A 428 -15.68 -24.04 9.04
N GLY A 429 -14.77 -23.07 9.02
CA GLY A 429 -13.36 -23.27 8.67
C GLY A 429 -13.13 -23.49 7.18
N GLY A 430 -12.07 -24.22 6.82
CA GLY A 430 -11.70 -24.49 5.43
C GLY A 430 -10.75 -23.46 4.81
N PHE A 431 -10.08 -22.64 5.62
CA PHE A 431 -9.14 -21.63 5.12
C PHE A 431 -7.86 -22.24 4.54
N ASP A 432 -7.39 -21.68 3.43
CA ASP A 432 -6.18 -22.10 2.70
C ASP A 432 -4.89 -21.68 3.41
N GLY A 433 -4.96 -20.65 4.25
CA GLY A 433 -3.87 -20.21 5.09
C GLY A 433 -4.25 -19.12 6.08
N ILE A 434 -3.33 -18.85 7.01
CA ILE A 434 -3.41 -17.76 7.97
C ILE A 434 -2.15 -16.90 7.92
N VAL A 435 -2.35 -15.58 7.99
CA VAL A 435 -1.29 -14.61 8.16
C VAL A 435 -1.51 -13.84 9.46
N ILE A 436 -0.49 -13.80 10.32
CA ILE A 436 -0.53 -13.12 11.60
C ILE A 436 0.57 -12.05 11.62
N ALA A 437 0.18 -10.79 11.77
CA ALA A 437 1.07 -9.67 12.08
C ALA A 437 0.41 -8.85 13.19
N SER A 438 0.60 -9.28 14.43
CA SER A 438 -0.09 -8.73 15.60
C SER A 438 0.86 -8.60 16.79
N SER A 439 0.55 -7.66 17.68
CA SER A 439 1.23 -7.52 18.97
C SER A 439 0.73 -8.52 20.03
N MET A 440 -0.36 -9.25 19.75
CA MET A 440 -0.88 -10.30 20.62
C MET A 440 0.04 -11.53 20.59
N SER A 441 0.06 -12.32 21.68
CA SER A 441 0.82 -13.57 21.72
C SER A 441 0.35 -14.51 20.60
N PRO A 442 1.26 -14.97 19.72
CA PRO A 442 0.89 -15.89 18.65
C PRO A 442 0.29 -17.21 19.17
N ALA A 443 0.63 -17.62 20.40
CA ALA A 443 0.13 -18.86 20.98
C ALA A 443 -1.38 -18.78 21.20
N THR A 444 -1.87 -17.67 21.77
CA THR A 444 -3.29 -17.42 21.98
C THR A 444 -4.07 -17.33 20.67
N ILE A 445 -3.47 -16.72 19.64
CA ILE A 445 -4.07 -16.65 18.30
C ILE A 445 -4.20 -18.06 17.71
N LEU A 446 -3.11 -18.86 17.71
CA LEU A 446 -3.11 -20.20 17.14
C LEU A 446 -4.09 -21.14 17.84
N LYS A 447 -4.21 -21.05 19.18
CA LYS A 447 -5.19 -21.83 19.96
C LYS A 447 -6.60 -21.74 19.38
N ASN A 448 -7.00 -20.53 18.98
CA ASN A 448 -8.36 -20.24 18.49
C ASN A 448 -8.51 -20.29 16.96
N THR A 449 -7.43 -20.48 16.20
CA THR A 449 -7.47 -20.36 14.72
C THR A 449 -6.93 -21.58 13.97
N VAL A 450 -6.05 -22.39 14.56
CA VAL A 450 -5.42 -23.53 13.86
C VAL A 450 -6.45 -24.57 13.41
N HIS A 451 -7.55 -24.74 14.14
CA HIS A 451 -8.62 -25.67 13.79
C HIS A 451 -9.45 -25.21 12.58
N LEU A 452 -9.49 -23.90 12.29
CA LEU A 452 -10.22 -23.33 11.15
C LEU A 452 -9.49 -23.58 9.82
N LEU A 453 -8.21 -23.95 9.88
CA LEU A 453 -7.37 -24.16 8.72
C LEU A 453 -7.56 -25.58 8.16
N ARG A 454 -7.65 -25.68 6.83
CA ARG A 454 -7.70 -26.98 6.16
C ARG A 454 -6.37 -27.74 6.30
N GLY A 455 -6.39 -29.05 6.07
CA GLY A 455 -5.16 -29.83 5.95
C GLY A 455 -4.23 -29.27 4.86
N SER A 456 -2.93 -29.20 5.13
CA SER A 456 -1.90 -28.58 4.26
C SER A 456 -1.93 -27.05 4.16
N ALA A 457 -2.83 -26.37 4.89
CA ALA A 457 -2.88 -24.91 4.91
C ALA A 457 -1.57 -24.29 5.40
N HIS A 458 -1.29 -23.08 4.91
CA HIS A 458 -0.09 -22.34 5.23
C HIS A 458 -0.28 -21.50 6.50
N ILE A 459 0.71 -21.50 7.39
CA ILE A 459 0.72 -20.66 8.59
C ILE A 459 1.93 -19.74 8.49
N VAL A 460 1.70 -18.43 8.51
CA VAL A 460 2.77 -17.42 8.49
C VAL A 460 2.53 -16.41 9.61
N ILE A 461 3.57 -16.19 10.43
CA ILE A 461 3.53 -15.25 11.55
C ILE A 461 4.72 -14.32 11.41
N TYR A 462 4.45 -13.03 11.34
CA TYR A 462 5.43 -11.97 11.38
C TYR A 462 5.52 -11.38 12.78
N SER A 463 6.76 -11.12 13.22
CA SER A 463 7.05 -10.35 14.43
C SER A 463 8.27 -9.46 14.19
N PRO A 464 8.29 -8.21 14.70
CA PRO A 464 9.48 -7.36 14.61
C PRO A 464 10.66 -7.95 15.40
N THR A 465 10.38 -8.66 16.50
CA THR A 465 11.39 -9.29 17.35
C THR A 465 11.28 -10.82 17.32
N VAL A 466 12.35 -11.51 17.69
CA VAL A 466 12.47 -12.97 17.50
C VAL A 466 11.81 -13.76 18.63
N GLU A 467 11.73 -13.19 19.84
CA GLU A 467 11.37 -13.87 21.07
C GLU A 467 9.97 -14.52 21.02
N PRO A 468 8.90 -13.82 20.56
CA PRO A 468 7.57 -14.42 20.45
C PRO A 468 7.55 -15.63 19.50
N LEU A 469 8.40 -15.62 18.47
CA LEU A 469 8.47 -16.72 17.52
C LEU A 469 9.31 -17.89 18.06
N THR A 470 10.34 -17.61 18.86
CA THR A 470 11.10 -18.67 19.54
C THR A 470 10.25 -19.44 20.55
N GLU A 471 9.34 -18.76 21.24
CA GLU A 471 8.37 -19.40 22.13
C GLU A 471 7.48 -20.39 21.38
N ILE A 472 6.95 -19.98 20.21
CA ILE A 472 6.13 -20.87 19.37
C ILE A 472 6.95 -22.03 18.79
N MET A 473 8.19 -21.77 18.39
CA MET A 473 9.11 -22.82 17.94
C MET A 473 9.32 -23.89 19.02
N ASP A 474 9.42 -23.49 20.29
CA ASP A 474 9.53 -24.41 21.42
C ASP A 474 8.23 -25.19 21.64
N LEU A 475 7.07 -24.52 21.61
CA LEU A 475 5.76 -25.16 21.75
C LEU A 475 5.50 -26.26 20.71
N TYR A 476 6.02 -26.09 19.49
CA TYR A 476 5.95 -27.09 18.41
C TYR A 476 7.24 -27.91 18.24
N SER A 477 8.12 -27.92 19.24
CA SER A 477 9.38 -28.67 19.20
C SER A 477 9.15 -30.19 19.17
N LYS A 478 10.18 -30.91 18.71
CA LYS A 478 10.15 -32.38 18.69
C LYS A 478 10.03 -32.97 20.09
N ASP A 479 10.69 -32.34 21.06
CA ASP A 479 10.75 -32.84 22.44
C ASP A 479 9.38 -32.67 23.13
N ARG A 480 8.74 -31.49 22.99
CA ARG A 480 7.37 -31.29 23.48
C ARG A 480 6.38 -32.19 22.75
N LYS A 481 6.54 -32.37 21.43
CA LYS A 481 5.70 -33.31 20.68
C LYS A 481 5.83 -34.75 21.18
N ALA A 482 7.03 -35.21 21.51
CA ALA A 482 7.25 -36.54 22.07
C ALA A 482 6.59 -36.67 23.46
N ALA A 483 6.81 -35.72 24.36
CA ALA A 483 6.17 -35.70 25.68
C ALA A 483 4.63 -35.67 25.59
N PHE A 484 4.07 -34.89 24.65
CA PHE A 484 2.63 -34.86 24.40
C PHE A 484 2.09 -36.20 23.91
N LEU A 485 2.84 -36.89 23.03
CA LEU A 485 2.49 -38.23 22.58
C LEU A 485 2.59 -39.28 23.69
N ASP A 486 3.53 -39.14 24.61
CA ASP A 486 3.66 -40.01 25.79
C ASP A 486 2.46 -39.86 26.71
N HIS A 487 1.96 -38.63 26.91
CA HIS A 487 0.73 -38.39 27.66
C HIS A 487 -0.47 -39.11 27.03
N ILE A 488 -0.63 -39.00 25.70
CA ILE A 488 -1.68 -39.69 24.96
C ILE A 488 -1.52 -41.21 25.03
N ALA A 489 -0.29 -41.72 24.88
CA ALA A 489 -0.03 -43.16 24.93
C ALA A 489 -0.33 -43.78 26.29
N ASN A 490 -0.24 -42.99 27.36
CA ASN A 490 -0.56 -43.38 28.73
C ASN A 490 -2.02 -43.03 29.14
N ASP A 491 -2.87 -42.62 28.20
CA ASP A 491 -4.25 -42.17 28.45
C ASP A 491 -4.36 -41.04 29.51
N THR A 492 -3.34 -40.19 29.60
CA THR A 492 -3.32 -39.01 30.48
C THR A 492 -3.58 -37.74 29.68
N THR A 493 -4.36 -36.81 30.24
CA THR A 493 -4.57 -35.48 29.64
C THR A 493 -3.32 -34.62 29.86
N PRO A 494 -2.68 -34.11 28.78
CA PRO A 494 -1.57 -33.18 28.92
C PRO A 494 -1.99 -31.93 29.71
N PRO A 495 -1.17 -31.47 30.68
CA PRO A 495 -1.48 -30.26 31.43
C PRO A 495 -1.48 -29.02 30.53
N GLU A 496 -2.51 -28.18 30.64
CA GLU A 496 -2.71 -27.01 29.77
C GLU A 496 -1.61 -25.95 29.95
N GLU A 497 -1.03 -25.85 31.15
CA GLU A 497 0.07 -24.94 31.44
C GLU A 497 1.33 -25.26 30.62
N ASP A 498 1.66 -26.55 30.47
CA ASP A 498 2.83 -27.00 29.69
C ASP A 498 2.50 -27.18 28.21
N PHE A 499 1.25 -27.49 27.87
CA PHE A 499 0.79 -27.74 26.50
C PHE A 499 -0.42 -26.87 26.14
N PRO A 500 -0.23 -25.53 26.03
CA PRO A 500 -1.31 -24.62 25.64
C PRO A 500 -1.78 -24.81 24.19
N LEU A 501 -1.00 -25.54 23.37
CA LEU A 501 -1.25 -25.86 21.98
C LEU A 501 -1.00 -27.35 21.74
N ASP A 502 -1.75 -27.97 20.81
CA ASP A 502 -1.47 -29.35 20.38
C ASP A 502 -0.31 -29.36 19.36
N PRO A 503 0.88 -29.88 19.74
CA PRO A 503 2.08 -29.86 18.89
C PRO A 503 1.97 -30.78 17.66
N ARG A 504 0.92 -31.60 17.55
CA ARG A 504 0.69 -32.50 16.41
C ARG A 504 0.03 -31.78 15.23
N LEU A 505 -0.60 -30.62 15.45
CA LEU A 505 -1.41 -29.94 14.43
C LEU A 505 -0.59 -29.23 13.36
N ILE A 506 0.70 -29.00 13.61
CA ILE A 506 1.61 -28.26 12.74
C ILE A 506 2.84 -29.10 12.37
N LEU A 507 3.32 -28.94 11.14
CA LEU A 507 4.51 -29.58 10.60
C LEU A 507 5.57 -28.54 10.20
N ALA A 508 6.83 -28.89 10.46
CA ALA A 508 8.03 -28.16 10.07
C ALA A 508 8.00 -26.67 10.45
N PRO A 509 7.80 -26.34 11.75
CA PRO A 509 7.94 -24.96 12.21
C PRO A 509 9.34 -24.46 11.86
N THR A 510 9.40 -23.36 11.12
CA THR A 510 10.63 -22.78 10.58
C THR A 510 10.68 -21.30 10.88
N LEU A 511 11.75 -20.87 11.53
CA LEU A 511 12.05 -19.48 11.84
C LEU A 511 13.07 -18.94 10.83
N GLN A 512 12.77 -17.83 10.20
CA GLN A 512 13.62 -17.19 9.20
C GLN A 512 13.62 -15.66 9.36
N THR A 513 14.65 -15.02 8.84
CA THR A 513 14.75 -13.57 8.68
C THR A 513 15.39 -13.27 7.34
N THR A 514 15.19 -12.07 6.84
CA THR A 514 15.72 -11.59 5.56
C THR A 514 16.29 -10.19 5.76
N LYS A 515 17.34 -9.86 4.99
CA LYS A 515 17.99 -8.55 5.06
C LYS A 515 18.29 -8.05 3.65
N ILE A 516 17.88 -6.82 3.37
CA ILE A 516 18.29 -6.11 2.16
C ILE A 516 19.56 -5.29 2.46
N ARG A 517 20.54 -5.36 1.55
CA ARG A 517 21.69 -4.45 1.54
C ARG A 517 21.74 -3.70 0.19
N PRO A 518 21.37 -2.42 0.15
CA PRO A 518 21.45 -1.65 -1.08
C PRO A 518 22.90 -1.32 -1.46
N TRP A 519 23.13 -1.15 -2.76
CA TRP A 519 24.44 -0.86 -3.33
C TRP A 519 24.42 0.44 -4.11
N GLN A 520 25.48 1.22 -3.96
CA GLN A 520 25.83 2.26 -4.93
C GLN A 520 26.53 1.57 -6.09
N VAL A 521 26.04 1.78 -7.31
CA VAL A 521 26.62 1.23 -8.54
C VAL A 521 26.95 2.39 -9.47
N LEU A 522 28.21 2.83 -9.42
CA LEU A 522 28.74 3.92 -10.23
C LEU A 522 30.16 3.54 -10.69
N PRO A 523 30.58 3.95 -11.91
CA PRO A 523 31.94 3.70 -12.38
C PRO A 523 32.99 4.17 -11.35
N GLY A 524 33.92 3.29 -10.99
CA GLY A 524 34.99 3.54 -10.02
C GLY A 524 34.53 3.77 -8.56
N ARG A 525 33.22 3.66 -8.26
CA ARG A 525 32.63 4.00 -6.94
C ARG A 525 31.57 2.99 -6.48
N THR A 526 31.67 1.73 -6.91
CA THR A 526 30.72 0.68 -6.52
C THR A 526 31.02 0.15 -5.13
N HIS A 527 30.08 0.30 -4.20
CA HIS A 527 30.18 -0.24 -2.86
C HIS A 527 28.78 -0.36 -2.22
N PRO A 528 28.59 -1.20 -1.19
CA PRO A 528 27.35 -1.20 -0.43
C PRO A 528 27.13 0.16 0.25
N LEU A 529 25.88 0.55 0.49
CA LEU A 529 25.62 1.71 1.32
C LEU A 529 26.23 1.51 2.72
N MET A 530 26.98 2.51 3.19
CA MET A 530 27.73 2.44 4.45
C MET A 530 26.83 2.56 5.68
N THR A 531 25.73 3.30 5.53
CA THR A 531 24.70 3.46 6.55
C THR A 531 23.35 3.15 5.91
N TRP A 532 22.49 2.49 6.69
CA TRP A 532 21.11 2.21 6.32
C TRP A 532 20.22 2.48 7.53
N ARG A 533 18.91 2.58 7.28
CA ARG A 533 17.94 2.74 8.35
C ARG A 533 17.99 1.50 9.26
N GLY A 534 18.24 1.74 10.54
CA GLY A 534 18.13 0.71 11.58
C GLY A 534 16.67 0.34 11.88
N GLY A 535 16.42 -0.14 13.10
CA GLY A 535 15.13 -0.69 13.51
C GLY A 535 15.09 -2.20 13.40
N ALA A 536 13.93 -2.79 13.66
CA ALA A 536 13.69 -4.21 13.61
C ALA A 536 14.02 -4.78 12.21
N GLU A 537 14.66 -5.93 12.23
CA GLU A 537 14.96 -6.71 11.03
C GLU A 537 13.71 -7.48 10.56
N GLY A 538 12.84 -7.82 11.51
CA GLY A 538 11.67 -8.63 11.27
C GLY A 538 12.01 -10.12 11.16
N TYR A 539 11.16 -10.94 11.74
CA TYR A 539 11.28 -12.38 11.75
C TYR A 539 9.97 -13.00 11.27
N LEU A 540 10.09 -14.16 10.64
CA LEU A 540 8.98 -14.91 10.10
C LEU A 540 9.02 -16.33 10.64
N PHE A 541 7.91 -16.75 11.23
CA PHE A 541 7.62 -18.14 11.51
C PHE A 541 6.73 -18.67 10.40
N THR A 542 7.10 -19.83 9.87
CA THR A 542 6.34 -20.51 8.81
C THR A 542 6.14 -21.96 9.17
N ALA A 543 4.95 -22.48 8.87
CA ALA A 543 4.65 -23.88 9.09
C ALA A 543 3.45 -24.35 8.25
N ARG A 544 3.14 -25.65 8.31
CA ARG A 544 2.00 -26.25 7.63
C ARG A 544 1.03 -26.89 8.61
N ARG A 545 -0.27 -26.66 8.43
CA ARG A 545 -1.33 -27.39 9.14
C ARG A 545 -1.33 -28.85 8.68
N VAL A 546 -1.31 -29.80 9.60
CA VAL A 546 -1.38 -31.24 9.32
C VAL A 546 -2.40 -31.95 10.19
N LEU A 547 -3.23 -32.80 9.60
CA LEU A 547 -4.19 -33.60 10.35
C LEU A 547 -3.47 -34.78 11.01
N PRO A 548 -3.45 -34.89 12.35
CA PRO A 548 -2.93 -36.07 13.02
C PRO A 548 -3.70 -37.31 12.58
N VAL A 549 -2.99 -38.44 12.42
CA VAL A 549 -3.64 -39.72 12.13
C VAL A 549 -4.15 -40.30 13.45
N ASP A 550 -5.43 -40.65 13.49
CA ASP A 550 -5.98 -41.43 14.60
C ASP A 550 -5.59 -42.90 14.43
N GLY A 551 -4.77 -43.41 15.37
CA GLY A 551 -4.34 -44.81 15.42
C GLY A 551 -2.87 -45.07 15.05
N LYS A 552 -2.49 -46.36 14.97
CA LYS A 552 -1.11 -46.76 14.63
C LYS A 552 -0.84 -46.49 13.14
N VAL A 553 0.14 -45.64 12.87
CA VAL A 553 0.66 -45.38 11.53
C VAL A 553 1.41 -46.63 11.03
N GLU A 554 0.72 -47.51 10.30
CA GLU A 554 1.38 -48.60 9.56
C GLU A 554 2.02 -48.04 8.30
N ALA A 555 3.34 -47.91 8.29
CA ALA A 555 4.10 -47.58 7.09
C ALA A 555 4.01 -48.74 6.08
N ARG A 556 2.98 -48.75 5.23
CA ARG A 556 2.91 -49.65 4.07
C ARG A 556 3.84 -49.16 2.96
N GLY A 557 5.14 -49.27 3.19
CA GLY A 557 6.13 -49.14 2.12
C GLY A 557 5.89 -50.26 1.09
N LYS A 558 5.63 -49.92 -0.18
CA LYS A 558 5.73 -50.87 -1.30
C LYS A 558 7.20 -51.24 -1.50
N TYR A 559 7.73 -52.11 -0.64
CA TYR A 559 9.03 -52.73 -0.85
C TYR A 559 8.90 -53.72 -2.01
N ASN A 560 9.19 -53.27 -3.23
CA ASN A 560 9.48 -54.18 -4.32
C ASN A 560 10.74 -54.96 -3.95
N LYS A 561 10.57 -56.23 -3.53
CA LYS A 561 11.68 -57.17 -3.32
C LYS A 561 12.47 -57.26 -4.62
N LYS A 562 13.61 -56.57 -4.72
CA LYS A 562 14.60 -56.86 -5.75
C LYS A 562 15.06 -58.30 -5.52
N ARG A 563 14.75 -59.22 -6.46
CA ARG A 563 15.33 -60.57 -6.48
C ARG A 563 16.85 -60.39 -6.53
N LYS A 564 17.55 -60.92 -5.52
CA LYS A 564 18.99 -61.17 -5.63
C LYS A 564 19.17 -62.16 -6.79
N ILE A 565 19.81 -61.70 -7.86
CA ILE A 565 20.39 -62.58 -8.88
C ILE A 565 21.71 -63.03 -8.28
N GLY A 566 21.84 -64.35 -8.09
CA GLY A 566 23.05 -65.00 -7.60
C GLY A 566 24.10 -65.15 -8.68
#